data_AF-A0A0F9MHZ1-F1
#
_entry.id   AF-A0A0F9MHZ1-F1
#
_cell.length_a   1.000
_cell.length_b   1.000
_cell.length_c   1.000
_cell.angle_alpha   90.00
_cell.angle_beta   90.00
_cell.angle_gamma   90.00
#
_symmetry.space_group_name_H-M   'P 1'
#
loop_
_entity.id
_entity.type
_entity.pdbx_description
1 polymer ?
#
loop_
_entity_poly.entity_id
_entity_poly.type
_entity_poly.pdbx_seq_one_letter_code
_entity_poly.pdbx_strand_id
1 'polypeptide(L)'
;MTGEIKKPTQEKRIYDYLEAHMGEWINGQYFLRTMMISQYHARIWSLQEKGHKIEASEFKDQWGFKSYRLTPKEPIQSTLDIHISTELSTVEV
;
A
#
# COMPACT_ATOMS: atom_id res chain seq x y z
N MET A 1 -1.48 16.29 -37.19
CA MET A 1 -1.00 16.49 -35.81
C MET A 1 -0.96 15.13 -35.13
N THR A 2 0.17 14.43 -35.20
CA THR A 2 0.38 13.14 -34.53
C THR A 2 0.75 13.42 -33.08
N GLY A 3 -0.23 13.34 -32.17
CA GLY A 3 0.03 13.44 -30.74
C GLY A 3 0.86 12.25 -30.29
N GLU A 4 2.06 12.48 -29.78
CA GLU A 4 2.88 11.44 -29.17
C GLU A 4 2.16 10.86 -27.94
N ILE A 5 1.75 9.60 -28.03
CA ILE A 5 1.21 8.87 -26.88
C ILE A 5 2.38 8.56 -25.96
N LYS A 6 2.56 9.39 -24.92
CA LYS A 6 3.62 9.22 -23.93
C LYS A 6 3.35 7.93 -23.14
N LYS A 7 4.24 6.94 -23.29
CA LYS A 7 4.13 5.67 -22.54
C LYS A 7 4.14 5.97 -21.04
N PRO A 8 3.30 5.29 -20.23
CA PRO A 8 3.28 5.50 -18.79
C PRO A 8 4.63 5.13 -18.19
N THR A 9 5.05 5.87 -17.16
CA THR A 9 6.28 5.59 -16.42
C THR A 9 6.19 4.23 -15.74
N GLN A 10 7.33 3.59 -15.47
CA GLN A 10 7.35 2.32 -14.73
C GLN A 10 6.69 2.44 -13.36
N GLU A 11 6.88 3.59 -12.70
CA GLU A 11 6.24 3.92 -11.43
C GLU A 11 4.72 3.96 -11.56
N LYS A 12 4.20 4.67 -12.57
CA LYS A 12 2.76 4.72 -12.84
C LYS A 12 2.19 3.33 -13.14
N ARG A 13 2.91 2.49 -13.91
CA ARG A 13 2.48 1.12 -14.19
C ARG A 13 2.36 0.27 -12.93
N ILE A 14 3.30 0.41 -11.98
CA ILE A 14 3.23 -0.29 -10.68
C ILE A 14 2.03 0.21 -9.88
N TYR A 15 1.86 1.53 -9.79
CA TYR A 15 0.74 2.12 -9.06
C TYR A 15 -0.60 1.67 -9.63
N ASP A 16 -0.81 1.82 -10.95
CA ASP A 16 -2.04 1.44 -11.62
C ASP A 16 -2.37 -0.06 -11.41
N TYR A 17 -1.34 -0.91 -11.39
CA TYR A 17 -1.52 -2.34 -11.13
C TYR A 17 -1.91 -2.62 -9.67
N LEU A 18 -1.24 -1.97 -8.71
CA LEU A 18 -1.56 -2.10 -7.28
C LEU A 18 -2.94 -1.51 -6.94
N GLU A 19 -3.35 -0.45 -7.63
CA GLU A 19 -4.66 0.18 -7.47
C GLU A 19 -5.76 -0.72 -8.05
N ALA A 20 -5.53 -1.35 -9.20
CA ALA A 20 -6.46 -2.33 -9.77
C ALA A 20 -6.64 -3.58 -8.89
N HIS A 21 -5.66 -3.89 -8.03
CA HIS A 21 -5.66 -5.02 -7.10
C HIS A 21 -5.60 -4.52 -5.64
N MET A 22 -6.35 -3.45 -5.34
CA MET A 22 -6.26 -2.78 -4.04
C MET A 22 -6.51 -3.76 -2.87
N GLY A 23 -5.59 -3.76 -1.91
CA GLY A 23 -5.60 -4.66 -0.75
C GLY A 23 -4.96 -6.05 -0.98
N GLU A 24 -4.70 -6.45 -2.23
CA GLU A 24 -4.09 -7.74 -2.56
C GLU A 24 -2.56 -7.71 -2.46
N TRP A 25 -1.97 -8.83 -2.04
CA TRP A 25 -0.52 -9.01 -1.99
C TRP A 25 0.03 -9.41 -3.36
N ILE A 26 0.77 -8.50 -3.99
CA ILE A 26 1.43 -8.74 -5.28
C ILE A 26 2.90 -9.09 -5.05
N ASN A 27 3.29 -10.28 -5.48
CA ASN A 27 4.67 -10.77 -5.33
C ASN A 27 5.67 -9.93 -6.14
N GLY A 28 6.81 -9.57 -5.54
CA GLY A 28 7.90 -8.83 -6.16
C GLY A 28 8.40 -9.42 -7.49
N GLN A 29 8.38 -10.74 -7.61
CA GLN A 29 8.73 -11.47 -8.83
C GLN A 29 7.84 -11.10 -10.01
N TYR A 30 6.56 -10.76 -9.77
CA TYR A 30 5.64 -10.31 -10.81
C TYR A 30 6.12 -8.98 -11.42
N PHE A 31 6.53 -8.01 -10.60
CA PHE A 31 7.06 -6.73 -11.09
C PHE A 31 8.33 -6.94 -11.93
N LEU A 32 9.21 -7.83 -11.48
CA LEU A 32 10.46 -8.11 -12.16
C LEU A 32 10.26 -8.87 -13.49
N ARG A 33 9.49 -9.96 -13.48
CA ARG A 33 9.40 -10.91 -14.60
C ARG A 33 8.24 -10.62 -15.55
N THR A 34 7.08 -10.25 -15.02
CA THR A 34 5.89 -10.01 -15.85
C THR A 34 5.85 -8.56 -16.32
N MET A 35 6.07 -7.60 -15.42
CA MET A 35 6.03 -6.18 -15.79
C MET A 35 7.35 -5.67 -16.40
N MET A 36 8.42 -6.46 -16.29
CA MET A 36 9.78 -6.16 -16.72
C MET A 36 10.34 -4.88 -16.09
N ILE A 37 10.18 -4.73 -14.77
CA ILE A 37 10.67 -3.58 -14.00
C ILE A 37 11.75 -4.04 -13.04
N SER A 38 13.01 -3.98 -13.48
CA SER A 38 14.17 -4.44 -12.69
C SER A 38 14.35 -3.67 -11.38
N GLN A 39 14.04 -2.38 -11.39
CA GLN A 39 14.20 -1.47 -10.25
C GLN A 39 12.86 -1.21 -9.53
N TYR A 40 11.99 -2.21 -9.44
CA TYR A 40 10.65 -2.03 -8.87
C TYR A 40 10.67 -1.54 -7.41
N HIS A 41 11.66 -1.96 -6.61
CA HIS A 41 11.83 -1.47 -5.24
C HIS A 41 12.01 0.05 -5.19
N ALA A 42 12.83 0.61 -6.08
CA ALA A 42 13.03 2.06 -6.15
C ALA A 42 11.74 2.79 -6.56
N ARG A 43 10.91 2.18 -7.43
CA ARG A 43 9.62 2.76 -7.84
C ARG A 43 8.58 2.69 -6.73
N ILE A 44 8.54 1.59 -5.97
CA ILE A 44 7.69 1.47 -4.79
C ILE A 44 8.09 2.51 -3.75
N TRP A 45 9.39 2.68 -3.50
CA TRP A 45 9.89 3.71 -2.60
C TRP A 45 9.50 5.12 -3.07
N SER A 46 9.67 5.46 -4.36
CA SER A 46 9.21 6.74 -4.90
C SER A 46 7.70 6.95 -4.76
N LEU A 47 6.87 5.90 -4.85
CA LEU A 47 5.42 5.99 -4.59
C LEU A 47 5.14 6.26 -3.11
N GLN A 48 5.88 5.64 -2.20
CA GLN A 48 5.76 5.90 -0.77
C GLN A 48 6.17 7.33 -0.43
N GLU A 49 7.24 7.87 -1.03
CA GLU A 49 7.65 9.27 -0.88
C GLU A 49 6.59 10.26 -1.39
N LYS A 50 5.78 9.85 -2.38
CA LYS A 50 4.62 10.61 -2.87
C LYS A 50 3.37 10.50 -1.98
N GLY A 51 3.45 9.75 -0.89
CA GLY A 51 2.36 9.60 0.09
C GLY A 51 1.36 8.49 -0.24
N HIS A 52 1.70 7.55 -1.12
CA HIS A 52 0.93 6.32 -1.29
C HIS A 52 1.27 5.32 -0.18
N LYS A 53 0.27 4.82 0.52
CA LYS A 53 0.47 3.78 1.54
C LYS A 53 0.64 2.43 0.86
N ILE A 54 1.89 2.01 0.65
CA ILE A 54 2.21 0.69 0.12
C ILE A 54 2.91 -0.10 1.22
N GLU A 55 2.34 -1.23 1.59
CA GLU A 55 2.92 -2.14 2.57
C GLU A 55 3.79 -3.19 1.88
N ALA A 56 4.84 -3.62 2.58
CA ALA A 56 5.68 -4.74 2.18
C ALA A 56 5.48 -5.90 3.16
N SER A 57 5.42 -7.13 2.66
CA SER A 57 5.29 -8.31 3.50
C SER A 57 6.51 -8.49 4.40
N GLU A 58 6.29 -9.01 5.60
CA GLU A 58 7.36 -9.40 6.52
C GLU A 58 8.08 -10.67 6.05
N PHE A 59 7.33 -11.56 5.39
CA PHE A 59 7.85 -12.79 4.80
C PHE A 59 8.36 -12.57 3.37
N LYS A 60 9.15 -13.54 2.90
CA LYS A 60 9.65 -13.64 1.54
C LYS A 60 9.21 -14.98 0.93
N ASP A 61 9.09 -15.03 -0.39
CA ASP A 61 8.93 -16.30 -1.09
C ASP A 61 10.24 -17.13 -1.10
N GLN A 62 10.19 -18.35 -1.65
CA GLN A 62 11.36 -19.23 -1.74
C GLN A 62 12.48 -18.70 -2.66
N TRP A 63 12.24 -17.62 -3.42
CA TRP A 63 13.26 -16.93 -4.22
C TRP A 63 13.72 -15.61 -3.57
N GLY A 64 13.24 -15.30 -2.35
CA GLY A 64 13.63 -14.13 -1.59
C GLY A 64 12.86 -12.84 -1.92
N PHE A 65 11.78 -12.90 -2.70
CA PHE A 65 10.97 -11.73 -3.04
C PHE A 65 9.94 -11.42 -1.96
N LYS A 66 9.82 -10.14 -1.59
CA LYS A 66 8.70 -9.63 -0.79
C LYS A 66 7.47 -9.39 -1.67
N SER A 67 6.30 -9.44 -1.05
CA SER A 67 5.04 -9.03 -1.67
C SER A 67 4.67 -7.62 -1.23
N TYR A 68 3.90 -6.92 -2.05
CA TYR A 68 3.49 -5.53 -1.82
C TYR A 68 2.01 -5.35 -2.07
N ARG A 69 1.36 -4.49 -1.29
CA ARG A 69 -0.04 -4.14 -1.48
C ARG A 69 -0.25 -2.64 -1.29
N LEU A 70 -1.16 -2.06 -2.07
CA LEU A 70 -1.66 -0.73 -1.79
C LEU A 70 -2.71 -0.84 -0.69
N THR A 71 -2.54 -0.08 0.39
CA THR A 71 -3.55 0.03 1.44
C THR A 71 -4.35 1.32 1.27
N PRO A 72 -5.66 1.29 1.60
CA PRO A 72 -6.43 2.51 1.63
C PRO A 72 -5.73 3.49 2.58
N LYS A 73 -5.66 4.78 2.19
CA LYS A 73 -5.31 5.82 3.13
C LYS A 73 -6.31 5.71 4.27
N GLU A 74 -5.85 5.25 5.44
CA GLU A 74 -6.70 5.23 6.64
C GLU A 74 -7.49 6.54 6.69
N PRO A 75 -8.81 6.49 6.90
CA PRO A 75 -9.54 7.70 7.21
C PRO A 75 -8.84 8.28 8.45
N ILE A 76 -8.47 9.55 8.37
CA ILE A 76 -7.87 10.27 9.50
C ILE A 76 -8.85 10.08 10.66
N GLN A 77 -8.47 9.24 11.64
CA GLN A 77 -9.26 9.01 12.84
C GLN A 77 -9.34 10.37 13.52
N SER A 78 -10.47 11.07 13.34
CA SER A 78 -10.78 12.24 14.13
C SER A 78 -10.85 11.73 15.57
N THR A 79 -10.02 12.28 16.44
CA THR A 79 -9.92 11.96 17.85
C THR A 79 -11.31 11.98 18.47
N LEU A 80 -11.90 10.82 18.68
CA LEU A 80 -13.03 10.65 19.59
C LEU A 80 -12.46 10.04 20.87
N ASP A 81 -11.79 10.90 21.64
CA ASP A 81 -11.58 10.71 23.07
C ASP A 81 -12.94 10.69 23.76
N ILE A 82 -13.58 9.53 23.80
CA ILE A 82 -14.73 9.30 24.67
C ILE A 82 -14.21 8.62 25.93
N HIS A 83 -13.77 9.45 26.88
CA HIS A 83 -13.60 9.07 28.28
C HIS A 83 -14.98 8.79 28.89
N ILE A 84 -15.44 7.55 28.85
CA ILE A 84 -16.55 7.12 29.71
C ILE A 84 -15.94 6.64 31.02
N SER A 85 -15.80 7.58 31.97
CA SER A 85 -15.75 7.25 33.39
C SER A 85 -17.16 6.83 33.81
N THR A 86 -17.41 5.54 33.97
CA THR A 86 -18.58 5.08 34.73
C THR A 86 -18.09 4.63 36.10
N GLU A 87 -18.17 5.55 37.05
CA GLU A 87 -18.11 5.23 38.47
C GLU A 87 -19.33 4.36 38.80
N LEU A 88 -19.10 3.06 39.03
CA LEU A 88 -20.09 2.19 39.65
C LEU A 88 -20.08 2.49 41.16
N SER A 89 -20.95 3.42 41.54
CA SER A 89 -21.31 3.72 42.92
C SER A 89 -22.01 2.53 43.57
N THR A 90 -21.49 2.13 44.72
CA THR A 90 -22.03 1.21 45.72
C THR A 90 -23.51 1.45 46.00
N VAL A 91 -24.33 0.39 45.98
CA VAL A 91 -25.59 0.36 46.72
C VAL A 91 -25.61 -0.89 47.58
N GLU A 92 -25.37 -0.70 48.87
CA GLU A 92 -25.74 -1.63 49.94
C GLU A 92 -27.26 -1.68 50.06
N VAL A 93 -27.86 -2.88 50.11
CA VAL A 93 -29.00 -3.23 50.98
C VAL A 93 -28.97 -4.71 51.30
#